data_AF-A0A2Z6NTE9-F1
#
_entry.id   AF-A0A2Z6NTE9-F1
#
_cell.length_a   1.000
_cell.length_b   1.000
_cell.length_c   1.000
_cell.angle_alpha   90.00
_cell.angle_beta   90.00
_cell.angle_gamma   90.00
#
_symmetry.space_group_name_H-M   'P 1'
#
loop_
_entity.id
_entity.type
_entity.pdbx_description
1 polymer ?
#
loop_
_entity_poly.entity_id
_entity_poly.type
_entity_poly.pdbx_seq_one_letter_code
_entity_poly.pdbx_strand_id
1 'polypeptide(L)'
;MQAVEKFVPLLYKKAKNADGLKPRELFTKNHEKLLNEARQWVKETANSFTIVGTLIMTIMFAAAFTVPGGNDQNKGIPIFLGQNAFSVFIIADVLSLVTSSSAVLIFIGILTSCYPEEEFRKTLPKTLLTGIYTIFISLACMICAVCAALSLMLKGYNSIMVTSIAVLTLPILVFSYTTSRRFKVLTLHYNISRKIFQFYKTGEF
;
A
#
# COMPACT_ATOMS: atom_id res chain seq x y z
N MET A 1 12.20 -17.86 12.27
CA MET A 1 12.91 -17.95 13.57
C MET A 1 12.02 -18.43 14.70
N GLN A 2 10.93 -17.72 15.05
CA GLN A 2 9.98 -18.15 16.09
C GLN A 2 9.40 -19.56 15.89
N ALA A 3 9.18 -19.98 14.63
CA ALA A 3 8.76 -21.33 14.30
C ALA A 3 9.82 -22.36 14.75
N VAL A 4 11.06 -22.27 14.27
CA VAL A 4 12.17 -23.18 14.64
C VAL A 4 12.45 -23.13 16.14
N GLU A 5 12.45 -21.94 16.73
CA GLU A 5 12.69 -21.71 18.16
C GLU A 5 11.63 -22.37 19.06
N LYS A 6 10.42 -22.66 18.56
CA LYS A 6 9.40 -23.42 19.29
C LYS A 6 9.73 -24.91 19.41
N PHE A 7 10.53 -25.45 18.48
CA PHE A 7 10.91 -26.87 18.44
C PHE A 7 12.31 -27.14 19.00
N VAL A 8 13.11 -26.10 19.25
CA VAL A 8 14.44 -26.25 19.86
C VAL A 8 14.32 -26.37 21.38
N PRO A 9 14.81 -27.47 22.00
CA PRO A 9 14.81 -27.62 23.45
C PRO A 9 15.54 -26.46 24.14
N LEU A 10 15.10 -26.07 25.34
CA LEU A 10 15.62 -24.89 26.06
C LEU A 10 17.15 -24.89 26.25
N LEU A 11 17.75 -26.08 26.42
CA LEU A 11 19.19 -26.26 26.55
C LEU A 11 19.94 -25.75 25.31
N TYR A 12 19.43 -26.05 24.11
CA TYR A 12 20.05 -25.64 22.85
C TYR A 12 19.84 -24.15 22.54
N LYS A 13 18.84 -23.47 23.14
CA LYS A 13 18.66 -22.02 22.96
C LYS A 13 19.76 -21.18 23.61
N LYS A 14 20.36 -21.71 24.69
CA LYS A 14 21.44 -21.06 25.44
C LYS A 14 22.81 -21.65 25.14
N ALA A 15 22.87 -22.83 24.51
CA ALA A 15 24.11 -23.46 24.08
C ALA A 15 24.89 -22.52 23.16
N LYS A 16 26.21 -22.49 23.34
CA LYS A 16 27.12 -21.71 22.51
C LYS A 16 27.81 -22.65 21.52
N ASN A 17 28.04 -22.19 20.29
CA ASN A 17 28.88 -22.91 19.35
C ASN A 17 30.38 -22.80 19.74
N ALA A 18 31.27 -23.40 18.95
CA ALA A 18 32.72 -23.32 19.17
C ALA A 18 33.26 -21.88 19.24
N ASP A 19 32.57 -20.94 18.58
CA ASP A 19 32.91 -19.51 18.57
C ASP A 19 32.28 -18.72 19.74
N GLY A 20 31.62 -19.41 20.68
CA GLY A 20 30.98 -18.79 21.84
C GLY A 20 29.63 -18.10 21.56
N LEU A 21 29.08 -18.26 20.35
CA LEU A 21 27.83 -17.62 19.92
C LEU A 21 26.60 -18.50 20.20
N LYS A 22 25.53 -17.89 20.70
CA LYS A 22 24.22 -18.54 20.81
C LYS A 22 23.58 -18.70 19.41
N PRO A 23 22.63 -19.63 19.21
CA PRO A 23 21.95 -19.80 17.92
C PRO A 23 21.30 -18.53 17.37
N ARG A 24 20.79 -17.65 18.25
CA ARG A 24 20.20 -16.36 17.84
C ARG A 24 21.26 -15.40 17.31
N GLU A 25 22.40 -15.31 17.97
CA GLU A 25 23.53 -14.46 17.60
C GLU A 25 24.16 -14.94 16.29
N LEU A 26 24.39 -16.26 16.16
CA LEU A 26 24.90 -16.88 14.93
C LEU A 26 23.96 -16.66 13.74
N PHE A 27 22.64 -16.79 13.94
CA PHE A 27 21.67 -16.56 12.88
C PHE A 27 21.60 -15.08 12.48
N THR A 28 21.61 -14.15 13.43
CA THR A 28 21.65 -12.71 13.12
C THR A 28 22.91 -12.36 12.33
N LYS A 29 24.08 -12.85 12.77
CA LYS A 29 25.36 -12.67 12.05
C LYS A 29 25.30 -13.22 10.62
N ASN A 30 24.77 -14.43 10.45
CA ASN A 30 24.65 -15.05 9.12
C ASN A 30 23.62 -14.37 8.20
N HIS A 31 22.66 -13.62 8.75
CA HIS A 31 21.59 -12.96 7.98
C HIS A 31 21.68 -11.43 8.03
N GLU A 32 22.78 -10.86 8.53
CA GLU A 32 22.96 -9.42 8.67
C GLU A 32 22.85 -8.70 7.32
N LYS A 33 23.50 -9.25 6.28
CA LYS A 33 23.41 -8.74 4.91
C LYS A 33 21.96 -8.65 4.42
N LEU A 34 21.17 -9.71 4.62
CA LEU A 34 19.77 -9.76 4.22
C LEU A 34 18.90 -8.75 4.99
N LEU A 35 19.22 -8.47 6.26
CA LEU A 35 18.52 -7.44 7.04
C LEU A 35 18.81 -6.03 6.55
N ASN A 36 20.07 -5.77 6.18
CA ASN A 36 20.47 -4.48 5.63
C ASN A 36 19.82 -4.25 4.25
N GLU A 37 19.80 -5.27 3.40
CA GLU A 37 19.09 -5.24 2.11
C GLU A 37 17.58 -5.00 2.30
N ALA A 38 16.94 -5.71 3.25
CA ALA A 38 15.54 -5.50 3.56
C ALA A 38 15.27 -4.06 4.09
N ARG A 39 16.16 -3.52 4.91
CA ARG A 39 16.06 -2.14 5.43
C ARG A 39 16.18 -1.11 4.32
N GLN A 40 17.14 -1.30 3.43
CA GLN A 40 17.31 -0.44 2.26
C GLN A 40 16.07 -0.50 1.37
N TRP A 41 15.58 -1.71 1.07
CA TRP A 41 14.38 -1.90 0.26
C TRP A 41 13.16 -1.20 0.85
N VAL A 42 12.94 -1.29 2.17
CA VAL A 42 11.82 -0.58 2.82
C VAL A 42 11.96 0.94 2.70
N LYS A 43 13.17 1.49 2.88
CA LYS A 43 13.41 2.94 2.75
C LYS A 43 13.20 3.41 1.31
N GLU A 44 13.74 2.70 0.33
CA GLU A 44 13.57 3.01 -1.10
C GLU A 44 12.10 2.94 -1.52
N THR A 45 11.39 1.92 -1.04
CA THR A 45 9.95 1.75 -1.27
C THR A 45 9.14 2.87 -0.63
N ALA A 46 9.40 3.18 0.64
CA ALA A 46 8.73 4.28 1.34
C ALA A 46 8.98 5.62 0.63
N ASN A 47 10.21 5.91 0.21
CA ASN A 47 10.53 7.13 -0.52
C ASN A 47 9.78 7.22 -1.85
N SER A 48 9.76 6.13 -2.62
CA SER A 48 9.03 6.06 -3.89
C SER A 48 7.54 6.33 -3.70
N PHE A 49 6.93 5.72 -2.69
CA PHE A 49 5.52 5.93 -2.38
C PHE A 49 5.22 7.30 -1.77
N THR A 50 6.13 7.90 -1.01
CA THR A 50 6.03 9.30 -0.58
C THR A 50 5.88 10.20 -1.81
N ILE A 51 6.73 10.04 -2.83
CA ILE A 51 6.67 10.85 -4.05
C ILE A 51 5.33 10.66 -4.76
N VAL A 52 4.87 9.40 -4.92
CA VAL A 52 3.56 9.10 -5.53
C VAL A 52 2.41 9.73 -4.74
N GLY A 53 2.42 9.60 -3.41
CA GLY A 53 1.40 10.17 -2.54
C GLY A 53 1.38 11.70 -2.60
N THR A 54 2.55 12.34 -2.58
CA THR A 54 2.66 13.80 -2.74
C THR A 54 2.12 14.24 -4.10
N LEU A 55 2.41 13.51 -5.18
CA LEU A 55 1.88 13.82 -6.50
C LEU A 55 0.35 13.74 -6.55
N ILE A 56 -0.25 12.67 -6.01
CA ILE A 56 -1.71 12.54 -5.92
C ILE A 56 -2.29 13.69 -5.11
N MET A 57 -1.68 14.01 -3.96
CA MET A 57 -2.13 15.10 -3.09
C MET A 57 -2.12 16.44 -3.84
N THR A 58 -1.06 16.75 -4.59
CA THR A 58 -0.97 17.99 -5.37
C THR A 58 -2.00 18.05 -6.49
N ILE A 59 -2.19 16.95 -7.23
CA ILE A 59 -3.16 16.89 -8.34
C ILE A 59 -4.59 17.10 -7.82
N MET A 60 -4.96 16.39 -6.75
CA MET A 60 -6.31 16.50 -6.18
C MET A 60 -6.53 17.84 -5.51
N PHE A 61 -5.53 18.39 -4.84
CA PHE A 61 -5.62 19.74 -4.28
C PHE A 61 -5.89 20.77 -5.37
N ALA A 62 -5.20 20.68 -6.52
CA ALA A 62 -5.48 21.54 -7.66
C ALA A 62 -6.91 21.31 -8.20
N ALA A 63 -7.36 20.06 -8.32
CA ALA A 63 -8.68 19.71 -8.80
C ALA A 63 -9.81 20.26 -7.91
N ALA A 64 -9.60 20.32 -6.59
CA ALA A 64 -10.55 20.91 -5.64
C ALA A 64 -10.82 22.41 -5.91
N PHE A 65 -9.81 23.16 -6.37
CA PHE A 65 -9.96 24.57 -6.72
C PHE A 65 -10.26 24.81 -8.20
N THR A 66 -9.95 23.83 -9.07
CA THR A 66 -10.22 23.86 -10.51
C THR A 66 -11.37 22.93 -10.86
N VAL A 67 -12.51 23.14 -10.18
CA VAL A 67 -13.68 22.27 -10.30
C VAL A 67 -14.16 22.11 -11.75
N PRO A 68 -14.70 20.94 -12.12
CA PRO A 68 -15.22 20.70 -13.46
C PRO A 68 -16.28 21.73 -13.84
N GLY A 69 -16.16 22.34 -15.03
CA GLY A 69 -17.06 23.39 -15.48
C GLY A 69 -16.82 24.78 -14.86
N GLY A 70 -15.99 24.90 -13.83
CA GLY A 70 -15.67 26.15 -13.16
C GLY A 70 -16.81 26.71 -12.30
N ASN A 71 -16.66 27.99 -11.95
CA ASN A 71 -17.61 28.72 -11.11
C ASN A 71 -18.43 29.72 -11.94
N ASP A 72 -19.67 29.95 -11.56
CA ASP A 72 -20.52 31.01 -12.09
C ASP A 72 -19.87 32.37 -11.76
N GLN A 73 -19.61 33.18 -12.78
CA GLN A 73 -18.91 34.48 -12.64
C GLN A 73 -19.68 35.49 -11.78
N ASN A 74 -21.00 35.37 -11.67
CA ASN A 74 -21.83 36.30 -10.92
C ASN A 74 -22.01 35.87 -9.46
N LYS A 75 -21.98 34.56 -9.20
CA LYS A 75 -22.29 33.99 -7.88
C LYS A 75 -21.07 33.39 -7.16
N GLY A 76 -19.99 33.11 -7.88
CA GLY A 76 -18.78 32.46 -7.36
C GLY A 76 -18.96 30.99 -6.98
N ILE A 77 -20.13 30.39 -7.24
CA ILE A 77 -20.44 29.01 -6.90
C ILE A 77 -20.18 28.07 -8.09
N PRO A 78 -19.82 26.78 -7.85
CA PRO A 78 -19.62 25.81 -8.93
C PRO A 78 -20.86 25.67 -9.83
N ILE A 79 -20.65 25.67 -11.15
CA ILE A 79 -21.76 25.61 -12.13
C ILE A 79 -22.53 24.29 -12.02
N PHE A 80 -21.86 23.20 -11.65
CA PHE A 80 -22.46 21.88 -11.49
C PHE A 80 -22.95 21.58 -10.07
N LEU A 81 -23.06 22.59 -9.20
CA LEU A 81 -23.61 22.43 -7.86
C LEU A 81 -25.02 21.82 -7.90
N GLY A 82 -25.26 20.80 -7.08
CA GLY A 82 -26.52 20.05 -7.03
C GLY A 82 -26.61 18.86 -7.99
N GLN A 83 -25.64 18.65 -8.89
CA GLN A 83 -25.58 17.41 -9.68
C GLN A 83 -24.93 16.28 -8.87
N ASN A 84 -25.52 15.08 -8.92
CA ASN A 84 -25.00 13.91 -8.19
C ASN A 84 -23.53 13.60 -8.52
N ALA A 85 -23.15 13.71 -9.80
CA ALA A 85 -21.76 13.50 -10.22
C ALA A 85 -20.80 14.54 -9.62
N PHE A 86 -21.25 15.78 -9.40
CA PHE A 86 -20.45 16.81 -8.73
C PHE A 86 -20.26 16.51 -7.24
N SER A 87 -21.29 16.03 -6.56
CA SER A 87 -21.15 15.55 -5.17
C SER A 87 -20.17 14.38 -5.07
N VAL A 88 -20.23 13.42 -5.99
CA VAL A 88 -19.28 12.30 -6.05
C VAL A 88 -17.85 12.80 -6.29
N PHE A 89 -17.67 13.77 -7.21
CA PHE A 89 -16.37 14.38 -7.47
C PHE A 89 -15.76 14.97 -6.19
N ILE A 90 -16.48 15.85 -5.50
CA ILE A 90 -15.96 16.51 -4.29
C ILE A 90 -15.67 15.51 -3.16
N ILE A 91 -16.56 14.54 -2.92
CA ILE A 91 -16.34 13.53 -1.87
C ILE A 91 -15.12 12.66 -2.20
N ALA A 92 -15.00 12.21 -3.44
CA ALA A 92 -13.87 11.40 -3.88
C ALA A 92 -12.55 12.18 -3.84
N ASP A 93 -12.57 13.47 -4.19
CA ASP A 93 -11.42 14.36 -4.13
C ASP A 93 -10.90 14.51 -2.71
N VAL A 94 -11.78 14.86 -1.76
CA VAL A 94 -11.43 15.00 -0.34
C VAL A 94 -10.92 13.69 0.25
N LEU A 95 -11.57 12.57 -0.07
CA LEU A 95 -11.11 11.25 0.39
C LEU A 95 -9.72 10.92 -0.17
N SER A 96 -9.48 11.21 -1.45
CA SER A 96 -8.16 11.01 -2.07
C SER A 96 -7.08 11.85 -1.38
N LEU A 97 -7.37 13.11 -1.07
CA LEU A 97 -6.47 14.02 -0.36
C LEU A 97 -6.12 13.53 1.04
N VAL A 98 -7.13 13.20 1.86
CA VAL A 98 -6.94 12.77 3.25
C VAL A 98 -6.15 11.47 3.31
N THR A 99 -6.50 10.51 2.45
CA THR A 99 -5.81 9.22 2.40
C THR A 99 -4.39 9.38 1.86
N SER A 100 -4.16 10.18 0.82
CA SER A 100 -2.81 10.41 0.30
C SER A 100 -1.91 11.09 1.33
N SER A 101 -2.41 12.15 1.96
CA SER A 101 -1.69 12.88 3.02
C SER A 101 -1.34 11.96 4.19
N SER A 102 -2.30 11.15 4.64
CA SER A 102 -2.05 10.15 5.69
C SER A 102 -0.97 9.14 5.29
N ALA A 103 -0.98 8.66 4.04
CA ALA A 103 0.03 7.74 3.56
C ALA A 103 1.43 8.38 3.47
N VAL A 104 1.51 9.62 2.97
CA VAL A 104 2.75 10.40 2.94
C VAL A 104 3.33 10.55 4.34
N LEU A 105 2.51 10.90 5.34
CA LEU A 105 2.96 10.99 6.73
C LEU A 105 3.48 9.65 7.27
N ILE A 106 2.80 8.54 6.94
CA ILE A 106 3.26 7.19 7.32
C ILE A 106 4.64 6.88 6.71
N PHE A 107 4.82 7.15 5.41
CA PHE A 107 6.10 6.87 4.74
C PHE A 107 7.23 7.80 5.20
N ILE A 108 6.95 9.08 5.45
CA ILE A 108 7.90 10.00 6.09
C ILE A 108 8.28 9.49 7.48
N GLY A 109 7.30 9.01 8.26
CA GLY A 109 7.55 8.36 9.54
C GLY A 109 8.51 7.17 9.43
N ILE A 110 8.32 6.32 8.41
CA ILE A 110 9.24 5.21 8.13
C ILE A 110 10.65 5.70 7.79
N LEU A 111 10.78 6.73 6.95
CA LEU A 111 12.07 7.28 6.51
C LEU A 111 12.85 7.95 7.64
N THR A 112 12.14 8.61 8.56
CA THR A 112 12.72 9.38 9.68
C THR A 112 12.99 8.53 10.91
N SER A 113 12.23 7.47 11.12
CA SER A 113 12.40 6.60 12.29
C SER A 113 13.73 5.83 12.26
N CYS A 114 14.50 5.95 13.34
CA CYS A 114 15.64 5.09 13.61
C CYS A 114 15.17 3.87 14.42
N TYR A 115 14.49 2.92 13.77
CA TYR A 115 13.97 1.75 14.48
C TYR A 115 15.11 0.89 15.05
N PRO A 116 15.10 0.55 16.37
CA PRO A 116 15.95 -0.49 16.92
C PRO A 116 15.67 -1.83 16.22
N GLU A 117 16.69 -2.68 16.04
CA GLU A 117 16.60 -3.92 15.24
C GLU A 117 15.42 -4.85 15.60
N GLU A 118 15.01 -4.90 16.87
CA GLU A 118 13.94 -5.79 17.33
C GLU A 118 12.54 -5.28 16.98
N GLU A 119 12.30 -3.97 17.04
CA GLU A 119 11.01 -3.34 16.69
C GLU A 119 10.87 -3.17 15.17
N PHE A 120 11.99 -2.94 14.48
CA PHE A 120 12.09 -2.91 13.03
C PHE A 120 11.44 -4.15 12.40
N ARG A 121 11.72 -5.35 12.91
CA ARG A 121 11.23 -6.60 12.27
C ARG A 121 9.72 -6.82 12.38
N LYS A 122 9.04 -6.28 13.39
CA LYS A 122 7.61 -6.58 13.64
C LYS A 122 6.69 -5.43 13.29
N THR A 123 7.08 -4.21 13.62
CA THR A 123 6.24 -3.02 13.47
C THR A 123 6.38 -2.42 12.08
N LEU A 124 7.59 -2.37 11.54
CA LEU A 124 7.84 -1.76 10.24
C LEU A 124 7.09 -2.40 9.07
N PRO A 125 7.03 -3.74 8.91
CA PRO A 125 6.32 -4.33 7.78
C PRO A 125 4.82 -4.02 7.83
N LYS A 126 4.26 -3.92 9.04
CA LYS A 126 2.86 -3.55 9.24
C LYS A 126 2.61 -2.10 8.88
N THR A 127 3.44 -1.18 9.39
CA THR A 127 3.34 0.26 9.09
C THR A 127 3.51 0.53 7.59
N LEU A 128 4.48 -0.12 6.94
CA LEU A 128 4.70 -0.04 5.49
C LEU A 128 3.46 -0.53 4.73
N LEU A 129 2.92 -1.69 5.12
CA LEU A 129 1.74 -2.25 4.47
C LEU A 129 0.51 -1.35 4.63
N THR A 130 0.30 -0.76 5.80
CA THR A 130 -0.76 0.23 6.04
C THR A 130 -0.60 1.42 5.09
N GLY A 131 0.61 1.99 4.98
CA GLY A 131 0.87 3.11 4.06
C GLY A 131 0.56 2.76 2.60
N ILE A 132 0.95 1.55 2.16
CA ILE A 132 0.68 1.05 0.81
C ILE A 132 -0.83 0.93 0.56
N TYR A 133 -1.59 0.35 1.49
CA TYR A 133 -3.05 0.24 1.36
C TYR A 133 -3.72 1.62 1.28
N THR A 134 -3.28 2.56 2.10
CA THR A 134 -3.85 3.92 2.09
C THR A 134 -3.60 4.64 0.76
N ILE A 135 -2.42 4.49 0.14
CA ILE A 135 -2.17 5.01 -1.22
C ILE A 135 -3.08 4.37 -2.27
N PHE A 136 -3.32 3.06 -2.19
CA PHE A 136 -4.23 2.40 -3.14
C PHE A 136 -5.66 2.93 -3.03
N ILE A 137 -6.13 3.17 -1.81
CA ILE A 137 -7.43 3.81 -1.59
C ILE A 137 -7.43 5.23 -2.20
N SER A 138 -6.38 6.01 -1.96
CA SER A 138 -6.25 7.35 -2.52
C SER A 138 -6.31 7.37 -4.05
N LEU A 139 -5.60 6.43 -4.69
CA LEU A 139 -5.58 6.27 -6.14
C LEU A 139 -6.96 5.89 -6.70
N ALA A 140 -7.68 4.98 -6.03
CA ALA A 140 -9.04 4.62 -6.41
C ALA A 140 -10.00 5.81 -6.32
N CYS A 141 -9.91 6.59 -5.23
CA CYS A 141 -10.70 7.82 -5.05
C CYS A 141 -10.37 8.87 -6.12
N MET A 142 -9.09 9.07 -6.45
CA MET A 142 -8.66 9.97 -7.54
C MET A 142 -9.32 9.59 -8.88
N ILE A 143 -9.35 8.30 -9.21
CA ILE A 143 -9.98 7.83 -10.45
C ILE A 143 -11.49 8.03 -10.43
N CYS A 144 -12.16 7.76 -9.30
CA CYS A 144 -13.58 8.06 -9.14
C CYS A 144 -13.87 9.55 -9.36
N ALA A 145 -13.02 10.45 -8.83
CA ALA A 145 -13.12 11.88 -9.05
C ALA A 145 -12.96 12.24 -10.53
N VAL A 146 -11.95 11.71 -11.21
CA VAL A 146 -11.75 11.93 -12.66
C VAL A 146 -12.94 11.42 -13.48
N CYS A 147 -13.46 10.23 -13.20
CA CYS A 147 -14.64 9.69 -13.87
C CYS A 147 -15.88 10.58 -13.66
N ALA A 148 -16.08 11.07 -12.45
CA ALA A 148 -17.17 11.98 -12.12
C ALA A 148 -17.02 13.33 -12.84
N ALA A 149 -15.81 13.89 -12.86
CA ALA A 149 -15.48 15.12 -13.58
C ALA A 149 -15.73 14.98 -15.10
N LEU A 150 -15.26 13.88 -15.72
CA LEU A 150 -15.51 13.59 -17.13
C LEU A 150 -16.99 13.43 -17.45
N SER A 151 -17.75 12.80 -16.55
CA SER A 151 -19.21 12.63 -16.71
C SER A 151 -19.94 13.97 -16.68
N LEU A 152 -19.46 14.94 -15.90
CA LEU A 152 -20.00 16.30 -15.87
C LEU A 152 -19.65 17.07 -17.14
N MET A 153 -18.38 17.01 -17.57
CA MET A 153 -17.87 17.78 -18.71
C MET A 153 -18.36 17.26 -20.07
N LEU A 154 -18.54 15.95 -20.21
CA LEU A 154 -18.92 15.28 -21.46
C LEU A 154 -20.41 14.91 -21.50
N LYS A 155 -21.24 15.56 -20.68
CA LYS A 155 -22.69 15.31 -20.65
C LYS A 155 -23.29 15.50 -22.05
N GLY A 156 -23.76 14.40 -22.66
CA GLY A 156 -24.28 14.36 -24.03
C GLY A 156 -23.37 13.66 -25.07
N TYR A 157 -22.09 13.41 -24.74
CA TYR A 157 -21.12 12.71 -25.60
C TYR A 157 -20.79 11.31 -25.07
N ASN A 158 -21.83 10.47 -24.96
CA ASN A 158 -21.75 9.16 -24.29
C ASN A 158 -20.64 8.24 -24.82
N SER A 159 -20.37 8.25 -26.14
CA SER A 159 -19.32 7.40 -26.73
C SER A 159 -17.91 7.79 -26.25
N ILE A 160 -17.62 9.08 -26.13
CA ILE A 160 -16.31 9.59 -25.69
C ILE A 160 -16.16 9.34 -24.18
N MET A 161 -17.23 9.57 -23.40
CA MET A 161 -17.25 9.31 -21.97
C MET A 161 -16.98 7.83 -21.65
N VAL A 162 -17.67 6.90 -22.31
CA VAL A 162 -17.46 5.45 -22.10
C VAL A 162 -16.04 5.04 -22.49
N THR A 163 -15.52 5.57 -23.60
CA THR A 163 -14.15 5.28 -24.05
C THR A 163 -13.11 5.78 -23.03
N SER A 164 -13.25 7.01 -22.53
CA SER A 164 -12.34 7.58 -21.53
C SER A 164 -12.37 6.83 -20.20
N ILE A 165 -13.55 6.42 -19.73
CA ILE A 165 -13.69 5.62 -18.50
C ILE A 165 -13.07 4.23 -18.68
N ALA A 166 -13.27 3.59 -19.83
CA ALA A 166 -12.66 2.30 -20.13
C ALA A 166 -11.12 2.39 -20.12
N VAL A 167 -10.54 3.42 -20.76
CA VAL A 167 -9.09 3.63 -20.79
C VAL A 167 -8.52 3.87 -19.39
N LEU A 168 -9.18 4.68 -18.56
CA LEU A 168 -8.71 4.98 -17.20
C LEU A 168 -8.78 3.78 -16.24
N THR A 169 -9.72 2.87 -16.46
CA THR A 169 -9.93 1.71 -15.58
C THR A 169 -9.06 0.51 -15.95
N LEU A 170 -8.60 0.41 -17.20
CA LEU A 170 -7.77 -0.68 -17.70
C LEU A 170 -6.47 -0.91 -16.90
N PRO A 171 -5.63 0.10 -16.60
CA PRO A 171 -4.40 -0.09 -15.82
C PRO A 171 -4.68 -0.65 -14.42
N ILE A 172 -5.80 -0.25 -13.81
CA ILE A 172 -6.22 -0.68 -12.47
C ILE A 172 -6.68 -2.13 -12.49
N LEU A 173 -7.47 -2.52 -13.50
CA LEU A 173 -7.91 -3.90 -13.66
C LEU A 173 -6.70 -4.83 -13.86
N VAL A 174 -5.73 -4.41 -14.69
CA VAL A 174 -4.48 -5.14 -14.89
C VAL A 174 -3.68 -5.21 -13.59
N PHE A 175 -3.54 -4.09 -12.87
CA PHE A 175 -2.81 -4.04 -11.61
C PHE A 175 -3.47 -4.89 -10.52
N SER A 176 -4.79 -4.79 -10.37
CA SER A 176 -5.60 -5.56 -9.42
C SER A 176 -5.57 -7.04 -9.76
N TYR A 177 -5.69 -7.42 -11.03
CA TYR A 177 -5.54 -8.80 -11.50
C TYR A 177 -4.14 -9.35 -11.17
N THR A 178 -3.10 -8.58 -11.47
CA THR A 178 -1.70 -8.97 -11.21
C THR A 178 -1.44 -9.13 -9.72
N THR A 179 -1.89 -8.18 -8.91
CA THR A 179 -1.74 -8.20 -7.44
C THR A 179 -2.56 -9.33 -6.82
N SER A 180 -3.79 -9.55 -7.27
CA SER A 180 -4.64 -10.67 -6.83
C SER A 180 -4.03 -12.01 -7.17
N ARG A 181 -3.41 -12.15 -8.35
CA ARG A 181 -2.68 -13.36 -8.74
C ARG A 181 -1.47 -13.58 -7.83
N ARG A 182 -0.67 -12.56 -7.57
CA ARG A 182 0.48 -12.66 -6.65
C ARG A 182 0.06 -12.97 -5.22
N PHE A 183 -1.02 -12.35 -4.74
CA PHE A 183 -1.58 -12.61 -3.42
C PHE A 183 -2.08 -14.06 -3.33
N LYS A 184 -2.85 -14.55 -4.31
CA LYS A 184 -3.29 -15.95 -4.36
C LYS A 184 -2.10 -16.92 -4.38
N VAL A 185 -1.06 -16.65 -5.17
CA VAL A 185 0.16 -17.49 -5.20
C VAL A 185 0.85 -17.52 -3.84
N LEU A 186 0.97 -16.37 -3.16
CA LEU A 186 1.52 -16.30 -1.80
C LEU A 186 0.63 -17.03 -0.78
N THR A 187 -0.70 -16.94 -0.91
CA THR A 187 -1.66 -17.64 -0.04
C THR A 187 -1.61 -19.15 -0.27
N LEU A 188 -1.40 -19.57 -1.52
CA LEU A 188 -1.25 -20.97 -1.92
C LEU A 188 0.06 -21.54 -1.37
N HIS A 189 1.18 -20.83 -1.53
CA HIS A 189 2.46 -21.20 -0.90
C HIS A 189 2.36 -21.24 0.62
N TYR A 190 1.66 -20.29 1.24
CA TYR A 190 1.42 -20.26 2.68
C TYR A 190 0.59 -21.47 3.14
N ASN A 191 -0.51 -21.80 2.44
CA ASN A 191 -1.35 -22.94 2.75
C ASN A 191 -0.64 -24.28 2.52
N ILE A 192 0.16 -24.40 1.45
CA ILE A 192 0.99 -25.58 1.18
C ILE A 192 2.04 -25.75 2.27
N SER A 193 2.78 -24.69 2.60
CA SER A 193 3.79 -24.72 3.67
C SER A 193 3.15 -25.08 5.02
N ARG A 194 1.96 -24.55 5.31
CA ARG A 194 1.20 -24.87 6.52
C ARG A 194 0.72 -26.32 6.54
N LYS A 195 0.24 -26.86 5.42
CA LYS A 195 -0.16 -28.27 5.30
C LYS A 195 1.03 -29.22 5.46
N ILE A 196 2.15 -28.95 4.80
CA ILE A 196 3.39 -29.74 4.94
C ILE A 196 3.86 -29.73 6.40
N PHE A 197 3.81 -28.56 7.04
CA PHE A 197 4.19 -28.42 8.44
C PHE A 197 3.26 -29.15 9.41
N GLN A 198 1.96 -29.22 9.10
CA GLN A 198 1.02 -30.03 9.87
C GLN A 198 1.19 -31.53 9.62
N PHE A 199 1.43 -31.95 8.38
CA PHE A 199 1.72 -33.34 8.02
C PHE A 199 2.95 -33.87 8.78
N TYR A 200 4.01 -33.07 8.85
CA TYR A 200 5.21 -33.40 9.64
C TYR A 200 4.95 -33.44 11.15
N LYS A 201 3.89 -32.77 11.63
CA LYS A 201 3.51 -32.72 13.05
C LYS A 201 2.62 -33.90 13.46
N THR A 202 1.84 -34.47 12.55
CA THR A 202 0.91 -35.58 12.84
C THR A 202 1.55 -36.97 12.76
N GLY A 203 2.77 -37.10 12.22
CA GLY A 203 3.58 -38.31 12.39
C GLY A 203 2.87 -39.63 12.10
N GLU A 204 2.16 -39.72 10.97
CA GLU A 204 1.80 -41.04 10.45
C GLU A 204 2.97 -41.56 9.62
N PHE A 205 3.79 -42.39 10.28
CA PHE A 205 4.42 -43.55 9.65
C PHE A 205 3.46 -44.73 9.76
#